data_AF-A0A7R8Z117-F1
#
_entry.id   AF-A0A7R8Z117-F1
#
_cell.length_a   1.000
_cell.length_b   1.000
_cell.length_c   1.000
_cell.angle_alpha   90.00
_cell.angle_beta   90.00
_cell.angle_gamma   90.00
#
_symmetry.space_group_name_H-M   'P 1'
#
loop_
_entity.id
_entity.type
_entity.pdbx_description
1 polymer ?
#
loop_
_entity_poly.entity_id
_entity_poly.type
_entity_poly.pdbx_seq_one_letter_code
_entity_poly.pdbx_strand_id
1 'polypeptide(L)'
;MKFRIMTGSGRLAILLFLSVLFSFKFCATETSTETETEKDVDQGETILEDYLVCRTCGADAALSNFVISQLSPKALVAANETLFGKEVLVQILENPLGLRYEVVTSRRATCKRIGVWTKSHTWFPGYAWKLCLCSRCSAHLGWMFEPIATATDDQFFPTEKGFYVIVLSNIIPEKEVKSLLASAYTPTAPGTD
;
A
#
# COMPACT_ATOMS: atom_id res chain seq x y z
N MET A 1 -40.20 55.66 17.96
CA MET A 1 -41.14 54.53 17.78
C MET A 1 -40.69 53.41 18.71
N LYS A 2 -41.50 53.08 19.74
CA LYS A 2 -41.35 51.93 20.67
C LYS A 2 -41.59 50.62 19.88
N PHE A 3 -41.01 49.45 20.18
CA PHE A 3 -41.26 48.54 21.31
C PHE A 3 -40.07 47.53 21.43
N ARG A 4 -39.41 47.34 22.60
CA ARG A 4 -39.72 46.48 23.79
C ARG A 4 -39.17 45.04 23.63
N ILE A 5 -38.00 44.66 24.18
CA ILE A 5 -37.58 44.26 25.57
C ILE A 5 -37.72 42.74 25.88
N MET A 6 -36.56 42.11 26.18
CA MET A 6 -36.20 41.10 27.23
C MET A 6 -36.99 39.76 27.32
N THR A 7 -36.50 38.59 27.78
CA THR A 7 -35.36 38.15 28.63
C THR A 7 -35.33 36.60 28.73
N GLY A 8 -34.14 36.03 29.06
CA GLY A 8 -33.96 34.97 30.08
C GLY A 8 -34.06 33.50 29.62
N SER A 9 -32.98 32.70 29.64
CA SER A 9 -32.33 31.99 30.79
C SER A 9 -33.13 30.80 31.35
N GLY A 10 -32.54 29.61 31.33
CA GLY A 10 -33.02 28.45 32.09
C GLY A 10 -32.57 27.09 31.53
N ARG A 11 -31.57 26.46 32.15
CA ARG A 11 -31.33 25.01 32.06
C ARG A 11 -32.36 24.29 32.94
N LEU A 12 -32.97 23.20 32.47
CA LEU A 12 -33.65 22.23 33.35
C LEU A 12 -33.55 20.81 32.76
N ALA A 13 -32.94 19.92 33.53
CA ALA A 13 -33.03 18.47 33.37
C ALA A 13 -34.31 17.97 34.07
N ILE A 14 -34.92 16.88 33.58
CA ILE A 14 -35.63 15.84 34.36
C ILE A 14 -35.96 14.67 33.41
N LEU A 15 -35.62 13.47 33.87
CA LEU A 15 -35.88 12.15 33.29
C LEU A 15 -37.36 11.76 33.41
N LEU A 16 -37.94 11.11 32.38
CA LEU A 16 -39.07 10.18 32.55
C LEU A 16 -38.94 9.00 31.58
N PHE A 17 -38.81 7.81 32.16
CA PHE A 17 -38.97 6.48 31.55
C PHE A 17 -40.44 6.22 31.21
N LEU A 18 -40.76 5.80 29.98
CA LEU A 18 -41.91 4.92 29.71
C LEU A 18 -41.59 3.98 28.54
N SER A 19 -41.67 2.69 28.86
CA SER A 19 -41.51 1.50 28.04
C SER A 19 -42.68 1.26 27.09
N VAL A 20 -42.43 0.97 25.80
CA VAL A 20 -43.34 0.15 24.97
C VAL A 20 -42.53 -0.75 24.04
N LEU A 21 -42.82 -2.04 24.14
CA LEU A 21 -42.25 -3.20 23.48
C LEU A 21 -42.49 -3.14 21.95
N PHE A 22 -41.43 -3.25 21.15
CA PHE A 22 -41.58 -3.53 19.72
C PHE A 22 -41.63 -5.05 19.53
N SER A 23 -42.83 -5.56 19.26
CA SER A 23 -43.14 -6.97 19.11
C SER A 23 -42.38 -7.60 17.94
N PHE A 24 -41.60 -8.63 18.27
CA PHE A 24 -41.18 -9.67 17.32
C PHE A 24 -42.42 -10.29 16.68
N LYS A 25 -42.51 -10.26 15.34
CA LYS A 25 -43.44 -11.11 14.60
C LYS A 25 -42.63 -12.20 13.89
N PHE A 26 -42.73 -13.39 14.46
CA PHE A 26 -42.38 -14.67 13.86
C PHE A 26 -43.53 -15.10 12.94
N CYS A 27 -43.23 -15.58 11.73
CA CYS A 27 -44.20 -16.26 10.86
C CYS A 27 -43.55 -17.54 10.32
N ALA A 28 -43.89 -18.67 10.94
CA ALA A 28 -43.83 -20.02 10.37
C ALA A 28 -45.06 -20.19 9.46
N THR A 29 -45.13 -20.93 8.36
CA THR A 29 -44.37 -22.06 7.78
C THR A 29 -44.98 -22.27 6.38
N GLU A 30 -44.23 -22.78 5.40
CA GLU A 30 -44.65 -23.93 4.60
C GLU A 30 -43.52 -24.47 3.72
N THR A 31 -43.50 -25.79 3.61
CA THR A 31 -42.52 -26.66 2.99
C THR A 31 -42.65 -26.67 1.47
N SER A 32 -41.55 -26.46 0.76
CA SER A 32 -41.33 -27.05 -0.57
C SER A 32 -39.86 -27.39 -0.75
N THR A 33 -39.63 -28.68 -0.94
CA THR A 33 -38.38 -29.35 -1.28
C THR A 33 -37.80 -28.82 -2.58
N GLU A 34 -36.62 -28.20 -2.53
CA GLU A 34 -35.78 -27.95 -3.70
C GLU A 34 -34.31 -28.25 -3.34
N THR A 35 -33.90 -29.45 -3.72
CA THR A 35 -32.55 -29.86 -4.15
C THR A 35 -31.39 -28.97 -3.75
N GLU A 36 -30.59 -29.44 -2.80
CA GLU A 36 -29.19 -29.01 -2.60
C GLU A 36 -28.43 -29.22 -3.91
N THR A 37 -28.22 -28.12 -4.63
CA THR A 37 -27.15 -28.05 -5.63
C THR A 37 -25.95 -27.46 -4.91
N GLU A 38 -25.02 -28.34 -4.58
CA GLU A 38 -23.66 -28.04 -4.18
C GLU A 38 -23.08 -27.05 -5.21
N LYS A 39 -23.09 -25.75 -4.87
CA LYS A 39 -22.35 -24.77 -5.64
C LYS A 39 -20.89 -24.94 -5.25
N ASP A 40 -20.16 -25.62 -6.14
CA ASP A 40 -18.71 -25.53 -6.23
C ASP A 40 -18.29 -24.09 -5.97
N VAL A 41 -17.61 -23.89 -4.85
CA VAL A 41 -16.86 -22.67 -4.60
C VAL A 41 -15.74 -22.70 -5.62
N ASP A 42 -15.95 -21.97 -6.72
CA ASP A 42 -14.91 -21.58 -7.64
C ASP A 42 -13.75 -21.03 -6.80
N GLN A 43 -12.71 -21.85 -6.64
CA GLN A 43 -11.43 -21.43 -6.12
C GLN A 43 -10.78 -20.56 -7.20
N GLY A 44 -11.35 -19.37 -7.39
CA GLY A 44 -10.62 -18.28 -8.01
C GLY A 44 -9.37 -18.10 -7.18
N GLU A 45 -8.21 -18.46 -7.74
CA GLU A 45 -6.91 -18.21 -7.15
C GLU A 45 -6.89 -16.75 -6.69
N THR A 46 -7.03 -16.51 -5.39
CA THR A 46 -6.74 -15.20 -4.82
C THR A 46 -5.29 -14.91 -5.20
N ILE A 47 -5.08 -13.96 -6.12
CA ILE A 47 -3.75 -13.48 -6.49
C ILE A 47 -3.06 -13.14 -5.17
N LEU A 48 -2.11 -13.98 -4.76
CA LEU A 48 -1.51 -13.87 -3.45
C LEU A 48 -0.64 -12.61 -3.45
N GLU A 49 -1.16 -11.55 -2.83
CA GLU A 49 -0.45 -10.29 -2.70
C GLU A 49 0.84 -10.53 -1.90
N ASP A 50 1.98 -10.27 -2.53
CA ASP A 50 3.27 -10.41 -1.89
C ASP A 50 3.66 -9.10 -1.24
N TYR A 51 3.90 -9.18 0.07
CA TYR A 51 4.54 -8.10 0.81
C TYR A 51 5.98 -7.96 0.32
N LEU A 52 6.32 -6.75 -0.13
CA LEU A 52 7.68 -6.36 -0.43
C LEU A 52 8.23 -5.67 0.81
N VAL A 53 9.27 -6.24 1.40
CA VAL A 53 9.88 -5.72 2.63
C VAL A 53 11.25 -5.12 2.34
N CYS A 54 11.65 -4.15 3.16
CA CYS A 54 12.98 -3.56 3.13
C CYS A 54 14.04 -4.65 3.37
N ARG A 55 14.97 -4.82 2.43
CA ARG A 55 16.02 -5.84 2.55
C ARG A 55 16.89 -5.67 3.80
N THR A 56 17.11 -4.43 4.25
CA THR A 56 18.00 -4.14 5.39
C THR A 56 17.43 -4.55 6.73
N CYS A 57 16.10 -4.46 6.93
CA CYS A 57 15.52 -4.74 8.24
C CYS A 57 14.30 -5.65 8.20
N GLY A 58 13.57 -5.74 7.09
CA GLY A 58 12.32 -6.50 6.96
C GLY A 58 11.05 -5.72 7.30
N ALA A 59 11.08 -4.37 7.33
CA ALA A 59 9.85 -3.58 7.45
C ALA A 59 9.14 -3.48 6.11
N ASP A 60 7.81 -3.39 6.11
CA ASP A 60 7.00 -3.24 4.90
C ASP A 60 7.46 -2.05 4.07
N ALA A 61 7.66 -2.29 2.77
CA ALA A 61 8.08 -1.29 1.79
C ALA A 61 7.01 -1.05 0.73
N ALA A 62 6.33 -2.10 0.25
CA ALA A 62 5.23 -2.01 -0.72
C ALA A 62 4.45 -3.33 -0.78
N LEU A 63 3.38 -3.37 -1.58
CA LEU A 63 2.71 -4.61 -1.98
C LEU A 63 2.91 -4.83 -3.49
N SER A 64 3.03 -6.09 -3.89
CA SER A 64 3.25 -6.46 -5.30
C SER A 64 2.10 -6.02 -6.22
N ASN A 65 0.85 -5.99 -5.73
CA ASN A 65 -0.32 -5.53 -6.50
C ASN A 65 -0.24 -4.05 -6.93
N PHE A 66 0.49 -3.21 -6.19
CA PHE A 66 0.68 -1.80 -6.54
C PHE A 66 1.79 -1.56 -7.55
N VAL A 67 2.61 -2.56 -7.86
CA VAL A 67 3.62 -2.48 -8.91
C VAL A 67 2.94 -2.28 -10.27
N ILE A 68 3.33 -1.22 -10.96
CA ILE A 68 2.82 -0.78 -12.26
C ILE A 68 3.95 -0.70 -13.29
N SER A 69 3.58 -0.62 -14.57
CA SER A 69 4.51 -0.48 -15.69
C SER A 69 4.57 0.96 -16.19
N GLN A 70 5.20 1.85 -15.42
CA GLN A 70 5.47 3.22 -15.85
C GLN A 70 6.90 3.32 -16.39
N LEU A 71 7.03 3.34 -17.72
CA LEU A 71 8.34 3.47 -18.38
C LEU A 71 8.88 4.90 -18.25
N SER A 72 10.15 5.01 -17.88
CA SER A 72 10.90 6.26 -17.93
C SER A 72 11.44 6.51 -19.35
N PRO A 73 11.23 7.70 -19.94
CA PRO A 73 11.92 8.10 -21.17
C PRO A 73 13.44 8.19 -21.04
N LYS A 74 13.98 8.12 -19.81
CA LYS A 74 15.41 8.15 -19.51
C LYS A 74 15.96 6.77 -19.09
N ALA A 75 15.20 5.69 -19.28
CA ALA A 75 15.70 4.34 -19.05
C ALA A 75 16.86 4.02 -19.99
N LEU A 76 17.97 3.52 -19.44
CA LEU A 76 19.09 3.02 -20.24
C LEU A 76 18.74 1.66 -20.85
N VAL A 77 18.05 0.83 -20.08
CA VAL A 77 17.54 -0.49 -20.44
C VAL A 77 16.18 -0.63 -19.78
N ALA A 78 15.23 -1.28 -20.47
CA ALA A 78 13.96 -1.67 -19.90
C ALA A 78 13.53 -3.02 -20.48
N ALA A 79 13.09 -3.93 -19.64
CA ALA A 79 12.62 -5.25 -20.01
C ALA A 79 11.49 -5.69 -19.09
N ASN A 80 10.61 -6.53 -19.61
CA ASN A 80 9.66 -7.22 -18.76
C ASN A 80 10.33 -8.45 -18.14
N GLU A 81 10.18 -8.59 -16.83
CA GLU A 81 10.69 -9.71 -16.06
C GLU A 81 9.59 -10.31 -15.20
N THR A 82 9.67 -11.61 -14.92
CA THR A 82 8.73 -12.27 -14.00
C THR A 82 9.22 -12.11 -12.57
N LEU A 83 8.68 -11.13 -11.86
CA LEU A 83 8.97 -10.86 -10.45
C LEU A 83 7.68 -10.88 -9.63
N PHE A 84 7.75 -11.33 -8.37
CA PHE A 84 6.58 -11.34 -7.47
C PHE A 84 5.40 -12.15 -8.00
N GLY A 85 5.68 -13.20 -8.79
CA GLY A 85 4.67 -14.03 -9.44
C GLY A 85 3.92 -13.37 -10.59
N LYS A 86 4.39 -12.22 -11.11
CA LYS A 86 3.78 -11.52 -12.25
C LYS A 86 4.81 -10.90 -13.19
N GLU A 87 4.40 -10.56 -14.40
CA GLU A 87 5.24 -9.79 -15.32
C GLU A 87 5.33 -8.32 -14.83
N VAL A 88 6.55 -7.81 -14.71
CA VAL A 88 6.85 -6.46 -14.21
C VAL A 88 7.86 -5.80 -15.14
N LEU A 89 7.62 -4.52 -15.46
CA LEU A 89 8.60 -3.71 -16.17
C LEU A 89 9.74 -3.32 -15.23
N VAL A 90 10.91 -3.92 -15.46
CA VAL A 90 12.17 -3.57 -14.81
C VAL A 90 12.94 -2.62 -15.72
N GLN A 91 13.54 -1.58 -15.15
CA GLN A 91 14.30 -0.60 -15.91
C GLN A 91 15.53 -0.13 -15.15
N ILE A 92 16.60 0.18 -15.89
CA ILE A 92 17.85 0.71 -15.35
C ILE A 92 17.85 2.23 -15.52
N LEU A 93 17.91 2.94 -14.41
CA LEU A 93 17.98 4.41 -14.36
C LEU A 93 19.33 4.85 -13.81
N GLU A 94 19.93 5.86 -14.44
CA GLU A 94 21.22 6.41 -14.03
C GLU A 94 21.03 7.82 -13.46
N ASN A 95 21.65 8.09 -12.31
CA ASN A 95 21.63 9.43 -11.72
C ASN A 95 22.78 10.29 -12.28
N PRO A 96 22.82 11.61 -12.00
CA PRO A 96 23.87 12.50 -12.50
C PRO A 96 25.31 12.15 -12.06
N LEU A 97 25.47 11.31 -11.04
CA LEU A 97 26.77 10.83 -10.56
C LEU A 97 27.19 9.53 -11.26
N GLY A 98 26.43 9.05 -12.25
CA GLY A 98 26.69 7.80 -12.96
C GLY A 98 26.28 6.54 -12.18
N LEU A 99 25.59 6.68 -11.04
CA LEU A 99 25.09 5.53 -10.28
C LEU A 99 23.83 4.98 -10.94
N ARG A 100 23.84 3.67 -11.19
CA ARG A 100 22.75 2.94 -11.84
C ARG A 100 21.89 2.21 -10.82
N TYR A 101 20.59 2.26 -11.04
CA TYR A 101 19.59 1.61 -10.23
C TYR A 101 18.69 0.78 -11.12
N GLU A 102 18.61 -0.50 -10.83
CA GLU A 102 17.56 -1.37 -11.36
C GLU A 102 16.31 -1.16 -10.51
N VAL A 103 15.21 -0.74 -11.16
CA VAL A 103 14.03 -0.25 -10.47
C VAL A 103 12.74 -0.79 -11.07
N VAL A 104 11.71 -0.79 -10.23
CA VAL A 104 10.30 -0.97 -10.61
C VAL A 104 9.48 0.23 -10.15
N THR A 105 8.33 0.45 -10.77
CA THR A 105 7.41 1.51 -10.38
C THR A 105 6.22 0.97 -9.60
N SER A 106 5.76 1.70 -8.58
CA SER A 106 4.61 1.31 -7.74
C SER A 106 3.68 2.50 -7.47
N ARG A 107 2.36 2.26 -7.46
CA ARG A 107 1.37 3.27 -7.06
C ARG A 107 1.45 3.62 -5.57
N ARG A 108 1.87 2.68 -4.73
CA ARG A 108 1.94 2.86 -3.27
C ARG A 108 3.22 2.26 -2.70
N ALA A 109 3.76 2.93 -1.69
CA ALA A 109 4.89 2.45 -0.91
C ALA A 109 4.83 2.98 0.53
N THR A 110 5.35 2.21 1.46
CA THR A 110 5.54 2.56 2.86
C THR A 110 6.98 2.99 3.07
N CYS A 111 7.20 4.30 3.10
CA CYS A 111 8.51 4.87 3.42
C CYS A 111 8.35 6.15 4.25
N LYS A 112 9.45 6.86 4.49
CA LYS A 112 9.53 8.24 4.97
C LYS A 112 10.03 9.08 3.79
N ARG A 113 9.27 10.11 3.41
CA ARG A 113 9.68 11.03 2.34
C ARG A 113 10.46 12.17 2.93
N ILE A 114 11.65 12.41 2.40
CA ILE A 114 12.58 13.42 2.92
C ILE A 114 12.88 14.46 1.85
N GLY A 115 12.93 15.71 2.29
CA GLY A 115 13.31 16.85 1.46
C GLY A 115 12.14 17.53 0.77
N VAL A 116 12.48 18.56 0.00
CA VAL A 116 11.56 19.31 -0.85
C VAL A 116 11.41 18.65 -2.22
N TRP A 117 10.33 18.96 -2.92
CA TRP A 117 10.13 18.50 -4.28
C TRP A 117 11.24 18.99 -5.21
N THR A 118 11.95 18.05 -5.83
CA THR A 118 13.09 18.33 -6.70
C THR A 118 12.72 18.06 -8.16
N LYS A 119 12.90 19.05 -9.03
CA LYS A 119 12.60 18.97 -10.48
C LYS A 119 13.82 18.60 -11.31
N SER A 120 15.00 19.00 -10.85
CA SER A 120 16.27 18.71 -11.51
C SER A 120 16.52 17.21 -11.58
N HIS A 121 17.12 16.75 -12.68
CA HIS A 121 17.56 15.37 -12.84
C HIS A 121 16.44 14.33 -12.68
N THR A 122 15.19 14.72 -12.95
CA THR A 122 14.08 13.78 -12.97
C THR A 122 14.25 12.75 -14.08
N TRP A 123 13.93 11.48 -13.77
CA TRP A 123 13.82 10.42 -14.77
C TRP A 123 12.52 10.54 -15.58
N PHE A 124 11.49 11.17 -15.01
CA PHE A 124 10.15 11.28 -15.58
C PHE A 124 9.86 12.76 -15.89
N PRO A 125 9.98 13.20 -17.16
CA PRO A 125 9.65 14.58 -17.55
C PRO A 125 8.24 14.97 -17.10
N GLY A 126 8.10 16.18 -16.53
CA GLY A 126 6.83 16.66 -15.97
C GLY A 126 6.60 16.31 -14.50
N TYR A 127 7.48 15.51 -13.88
CA TYR A 127 7.41 15.13 -12.47
C TYR A 127 8.54 15.73 -11.64
N ALA A 128 8.24 16.03 -10.38
CA ALA A 128 9.20 16.28 -9.33
C ALA A 128 9.34 15.04 -8.44
N TRP A 129 10.45 14.93 -7.71
CA TRP A 129 10.73 13.79 -6.85
C TRP A 129 11.16 14.17 -5.43
N LYS A 130 10.94 13.25 -4.49
CA LYS A 130 11.46 13.24 -3.11
C LYS A 130 12.12 11.90 -2.81
N LEU A 131 13.08 11.87 -1.89
CA LEU A 131 13.67 10.60 -1.42
C LEU A 131 12.62 9.80 -0.65
N CYS A 132 12.66 8.48 -0.80
CA CYS A 132 11.81 7.51 -0.09
C CYS A 132 12.72 6.56 0.71
N LEU A 133 12.77 6.76 2.03
CA LEU A 133 13.62 6.00 2.96
C LEU A 133 12.76 5.05 3.80
N CYS A 134 13.27 3.87 4.15
CA CYS A 134 12.55 2.95 5.02
C CYS A 134 12.13 3.63 6.33
N SER A 135 10.85 3.54 6.69
CA SER A 135 10.30 4.19 7.89
C SER A 135 10.92 3.69 9.20
N ARG A 136 11.55 2.51 9.19
CA ARG A 136 12.15 1.89 10.38
C ARG A 136 13.66 2.10 10.48
N CYS A 137 14.42 1.79 9.43
CA CYS A 137 15.88 1.85 9.47
C CYS A 137 16.49 3.00 8.66
N SER A 138 15.68 3.83 8.00
CA SER A 138 16.12 4.92 7.11
C SER A 138 16.99 4.50 5.91
N ALA A 139 17.12 3.19 5.63
CA ALA A 139 17.74 2.71 4.40
C ALA A 139 17.00 3.26 3.17
N HIS A 140 17.73 3.61 2.12
CA HIS A 140 17.13 4.15 0.90
C HIS A 140 16.33 3.07 0.17
N LEU A 141 15.03 3.30 -0.06
CA LEU A 141 14.17 2.37 -0.82
C LEU A 141 13.97 2.84 -2.26
N GLY A 142 14.04 4.15 -2.50
CA GLY A 142 13.93 4.76 -3.81
C GLY A 142 13.40 6.19 -3.72
N TRP A 143 12.44 6.53 -4.58
CA TRP A 143 11.93 7.90 -4.72
C TRP A 143 10.41 7.93 -4.89
N MET A 144 9.79 9.01 -4.41
CA MET A 144 8.40 9.35 -4.69
C MET A 144 8.37 10.41 -5.79
N PHE A 145 7.51 10.22 -6.80
CA PHE A 145 7.31 11.12 -7.92
C PHE A 145 5.88 11.68 -7.90
N GLU A 146 5.75 12.96 -8.21
CA GLU A 146 4.49 13.68 -8.32
C GLU A 146 4.54 14.64 -9.51
N PRO A 147 3.44 14.81 -10.29
CA PRO A 147 3.38 15.85 -11.31
C PRO A 147 3.71 17.22 -10.73
N ILE A 148 4.53 18.01 -11.44
CA ILE A 148 4.96 19.33 -10.96
C ILE A 148 3.77 20.25 -10.65
N ALA A 149 2.65 20.08 -11.36
CA ALA A 149 1.44 20.88 -11.19
C ALA A 149 0.70 20.62 -9.86
N THR A 150 0.91 19.45 -9.24
CA THR A 150 0.20 19.00 -8.03
C THR A 150 1.12 18.77 -6.83
N ALA A 151 2.43 18.93 -7.02
CA ALA A 151 3.42 18.79 -5.96
C ALA A 151 3.34 19.94 -4.94
N THR A 152 2.78 19.66 -3.77
CA THR A 152 2.71 20.60 -2.63
C THR A 152 3.64 20.19 -1.49
N ASP A 153 4.10 21.14 -0.69
CA ASP A 153 5.09 20.88 0.37
C ASP A 153 4.56 19.96 1.49
N ASP A 154 3.27 20.08 1.80
CA ASP A 154 2.52 19.33 2.82
C ASP A 154 2.07 17.94 2.34
N GLN A 155 2.36 17.57 1.10
CA GLN A 155 1.94 16.30 0.53
C GLN A 155 2.71 15.11 1.14
N PHE A 156 1.97 14.24 1.83
CA PHE A 156 2.50 13.00 2.41
C PHE A 156 2.48 11.81 1.43
N PHE A 157 1.49 11.76 0.54
CA PHE A 157 1.30 10.69 -0.45
C PHE A 157 1.08 11.29 -1.83
N PRO A 158 1.54 10.64 -2.91
CA PRO A 158 1.31 11.14 -4.24
C PRO A 158 -0.19 11.21 -4.55
N THR A 159 -0.57 12.06 -5.50
CA THR A 159 -1.90 11.98 -6.09
C THR A 159 -2.04 10.69 -6.90
N GLU A 160 -3.22 10.44 -7.47
CA GLU A 160 -3.43 9.28 -8.35
C GLU A 160 -2.51 9.23 -9.57
N LYS A 161 -1.95 10.39 -9.96
CA LYS A 161 -0.98 10.51 -11.06
C LYS A 161 0.46 10.33 -10.59
N GLY A 162 0.73 10.50 -9.30
CA GLY A 162 2.04 10.26 -8.73
C GLY A 162 2.26 8.78 -8.42
N PHE A 163 3.50 8.42 -8.18
CA PHE A 163 3.92 7.03 -7.99
C PHE A 163 5.28 6.99 -7.29
N TYR A 164 5.79 5.78 -7.08
CA TYR A 164 7.09 5.52 -6.49
C TYR A 164 7.97 4.77 -7.47
N VAL A 165 9.26 5.07 -7.43
CA VAL A 165 10.32 4.28 -8.08
C VAL A 165 11.06 3.58 -6.96
N ILE A 166 11.05 2.25 -6.97
CA ILE A 166 11.62 1.40 -5.91
C ILE A 166 12.83 0.67 -6.47
N VAL A 167 13.95 0.72 -5.75
CA VAL A 167 15.19 0.03 -6.12
C VAL A 167 15.06 -1.45 -5.75
N LEU A 168 15.18 -2.34 -6.75
CA LEU A 168 14.95 -3.78 -6.56
C LEU A 168 15.90 -4.40 -5.53
N SER A 169 17.17 -4.02 -5.55
CA SER A 169 18.16 -4.52 -4.59
C SER A 169 17.89 -4.10 -3.14
N ASN A 170 17.02 -3.12 -2.89
CA ASN A 170 16.69 -2.65 -1.54
C ASN A 170 15.40 -3.25 -0.97
N ILE A 171 14.71 -4.07 -1.75
CA ILE A 171 13.53 -4.83 -1.33
C ILE A 171 13.71 -6.33 -1.53
N ILE A 172 12.86 -7.11 -0.88
CA ILE A 172 12.74 -8.56 -1.05
C ILE A 172 11.29 -8.98 -0.80
N PRO A 173 10.73 -9.95 -1.53
CA PRO A 173 9.44 -10.53 -1.21
C PRO A 173 9.48 -11.27 0.13
N GLU A 174 8.46 -11.09 0.97
CA GLU A 174 8.41 -11.72 2.29
C GLU A 174 8.43 -13.26 2.19
N LYS A 175 7.81 -13.84 1.15
CA LYS A 175 7.87 -15.29 0.89
C LYS A 175 9.28 -15.81 0.72
N GLU A 176 10.14 -15.06 0.03
CA GLU A 176 11.55 -15.43 -0.16
C GLU A 176 12.30 -15.36 1.18
N VAL A 177 12.04 -14.34 2.01
CA VAL A 177 12.62 -14.25 3.36
C VAL A 177 12.22 -15.46 4.20
N LYS A 178 10.95 -15.85 4.21
CA LYS A 178 10.46 -17.02 4.95
C LYS A 178 11.12 -18.32 4.47
N SER A 179 11.28 -18.48 3.16
CA SER A 179 11.98 -19.64 2.59
C SER A 179 13.45 -19.71 3.02
N LEU A 180 14.16 -18.58 3.00
CA LEU A 180 15.56 -18.51 3.44
C LEU A 180 15.72 -18.89 4.93
N LEU A 181 14.82 -18.41 5.79
CA LEU A 181 14.84 -18.75 7.22
C LEU A 181 14.46 -20.21 7.48
N ALA A 182 13.47 -20.74 6.77
CA ALA A 182 13.06 -22.14 6.90
C ALA A 182 14.18 -23.10 6.47
N SER A 183 14.96 -22.76 5.44
CA SER A 183 16.13 -23.56 5.02
C SER A 183 17.29 -23.50 6.01
N ALA A 184 17.42 -22.42 6.78
CA ALA A 184 18.49 -22.26 7.77
C ALA A 184 18.18 -22.95 9.10
N TYR A 185 16.90 -23.23 9.37
CA TYR A 185 16.43 -23.93 10.56
C TYR A 185 15.87 -25.31 10.17
N THR A 186 16.72 -26.22 9.70
CA THR A 186 16.40 -27.65 9.73
C THR A 186 16.69 -28.17 11.13
N PRO A 187 15.67 -28.60 11.91
CA PRO A 187 15.91 -29.19 13.21
C PRO A 187 16.81 -30.42 13.01
N THR A 188 17.99 -30.42 13.62
CA THR A 188 18.79 -31.65 13.76
C THR A 188 17.90 -32.68 14.44
N ALA A 189 17.63 -33.79 13.76
CA ALA A 189 16.83 -34.87 14.32
C ALA A 189 17.39 -35.22 15.72
N PRO A 190 16.53 -35.42 16.74
CA PRO A 190 17.00 -35.85 18.04
C PRO A 190 17.75 -37.18 17.86
N GLY A 191 19.05 -37.16 18.18
CA GLY A 191 19.91 -38.32 18.12
C GLY A 191 19.33 -39.43 18.99
N THR A 192 19.22 -40.62 18.41
CA THR A 192 18.99 -41.86 19.13
C THR A 192 20.31 -42.27 19.77
N ASP A 193 20.49 -41.94 21.05
CA ASP A 193 21.41 -42.65 21.95
C ASP A 193 20.69 -43.85 22.59
#